data_AF-A0A2D6SNP6-F1
#
_entry.id   AF-A0A2D6SNP6-F1
#
_cell.length_a   1.000
_cell.length_b   1.000
_cell.length_c   1.000
_cell.angle_alpha   90.00
_cell.angle_beta   90.00
_cell.angle_gamma   90.00
#
_symmetry.space_group_name_H-M   'P 1'
#
loop_
_entity.id
_entity.type
_entity.pdbx_description
1 polymer ?
#
loop_
_entity_poly.entity_id
_entity_poly.type
_entity_poly.pdbx_seq_one_letter_code
_entity_poly.pdbx_strand_id
1 'polypeptide(L)'
;MTVEQQLPPPPKKHEGFMKFGHSHQQQQGPDMSGINSEMNTLGRRLRLLEEGFSNLRRFFQVTEENIIAKNKHYSAEIKTVTSDITELRKEIQELKDKMLLIIKELQTVARKDEVKVLERYINLWNPVRFVTQNEIDGIINEVLEKKSNRKV
;
A
#
# COMPACT_ATOMS: atom_id res chain seq x y z
N MET A 1 -57.96 42.42 -3.90
CA MET A 1 -59.10 41.48 -4.01
C MET A 1 -58.70 40.27 -3.19
N THR A 2 -59.27 39.93 -2.04
CA THR A 2 -60.57 40.21 -1.40
C THR A 2 -60.39 39.70 0.04
N VAL A 3 -60.28 40.50 1.11
CA VAL A 3 -61.31 41.17 1.95
C VAL A 3 -62.64 40.41 2.13
N GLU A 4 -62.81 39.81 3.31
CA GLU A 4 -64.05 39.61 4.09
C GLU A 4 -63.55 39.47 5.55
N GLN A 5 -63.80 40.29 6.58
CA GLN A 5 -64.83 41.25 7.00
C GLN A 5 -66.23 40.63 7.24
N GLN A 6 -66.55 40.28 8.50
CA GLN A 6 -67.51 41.04 9.35
C GLN A 6 -67.73 40.45 10.76
N LEU A 7 -67.87 41.38 11.72
CA LEU A 7 -68.22 41.34 13.15
C LEU A 7 -69.77 41.42 13.35
N PRO A 8 -70.43 41.18 14.52
CA PRO A 8 -70.38 42.07 15.72
C PRO A 8 -70.67 41.45 17.14
N PRO A 9 -70.62 42.27 18.25
CA PRO A 9 -70.61 41.89 19.69
C PRO A 9 -71.94 42.26 20.44
N PRO A 10 -72.01 42.62 21.76
CA PRO A 10 -71.79 41.99 23.08
C PRO A 10 -73.10 41.97 23.96
N PRO A 11 -73.07 41.73 25.29
CA PRO A 11 -73.26 42.84 26.27
C PRO A 11 -72.43 42.68 27.57
N LYS A 12 -71.62 43.65 28.03
CA LYS A 12 -71.88 44.89 28.81
C LYS A 12 -72.17 44.73 30.33
N LYS A 13 -71.25 45.35 31.10
CA LYS A 13 -71.39 46.13 32.37
C LYS A 13 -71.25 45.42 33.73
N HIS A 14 -70.25 45.85 34.50
CA HIS A 14 -70.37 46.74 35.68
C HIS A 14 -68.94 47.23 36.04
N GLU A 15 -68.57 48.49 35.77
CA GLU A 15 -68.65 49.64 36.70
C GLU A 15 -68.47 49.28 38.18
N GLY A 16 -67.34 49.70 38.78
CA GLY A 16 -67.10 49.45 40.19
C GLY A 16 -65.76 49.97 40.74
N PHE A 17 -65.67 51.29 40.92
CA PHE A 17 -64.98 51.97 42.02
C PHE A 17 -63.44 51.87 42.18
N MET A 18 -62.84 53.06 42.14
CA MET A 18 -61.58 53.39 42.80
C MET A 18 -61.60 52.94 44.28
N LYS A 19 -60.57 52.21 44.71
CA LYS A 19 -60.14 52.16 46.11
C LYS A 19 -58.64 52.46 46.20
N PHE A 20 -58.39 53.64 46.72
CA PHE A 20 -57.13 54.14 47.25
C PHE A 20 -56.71 53.29 48.47
N GLY A 21 -55.41 52.99 48.61
CA GLY A 21 -54.84 52.62 49.91
C GLY A 21 -53.98 51.36 49.95
N HIS A 22 -52.72 51.59 50.34
CA HIS A 22 -51.77 50.67 50.95
C HIS A 22 -51.08 49.62 50.08
N SER A 23 -49.88 50.02 49.65
CA SER A 23 -48.65 49.25 49.80
C SER A 23 -48.76 48.04 50.74
N HIS A 24 -49.05 46.88 50.18
CA HIS A 24 -48.62 45.61 50.75
C HIS A 24 -47.38 45.18 49.98
N GLN A 25 -46.26 45.51 50.61
CA GLN A 25 -44.97 44.87 50.43
C GLN A 25 -45.20 43.36 50.57
N GLN A 26 -45.44 42.67 49.46
CA GLN A 26 -45.31 41.23 49.41
C GLN A 26 -43.85 40.94 49.68
N GLN A 27 -43.56 40.54 50.91
CA GLN A 27 -42.31 39.89 51.26
C GLN A 27 -42.19 38.68 50.32
N GLN A 28 -41.27 38.77 49.36
CA GLN A 28 -40.78 37.63 48.61
C GLN A 28 -40.19 36.68 49.66
N GLY A 29 -40.94 35.65 50.03
CA GLY A 29 -40.35 34.46 50.63
C GLY A 29 -39.29 33.91 49.67
N PRO A 30 -38.28 33.18 50.16
CA PRO A 30 -37.21 32.65 49.32
C PRO A 30 -37.82 31.97 48.08
N ASP A 31 -37.32 32.32 46.89
CA ASP A 31 -37.84 31.87 45.61
C ASP A 31 -37.59 30.37 45.41
N MET A 32 -38.42 29.55 46.07
CA MET A 32 -38.40 28.10 45.98
C MET A 32 -38.77 27.60 44.58
N SER A 33 -39.37 28.46 43.74
CA SER A 33 -39.71 28.11 42.36
C SER A 33 -38.47 28.09 41.45
N GLY A 34 -37.54 29.03 41.66
CA GLY A 34 -36.23 29.06 41.01
C GLY A 34 -35.41 27.80 41.31
N ILE A 35 -35.34 27.41 42.59
CA ILE A 35 -34.59 26.22 43.04
C ILE A 35 -35.13 24.93 42.40
N ASN A 36 -36.45 24.77 42.31
CA ASN A 36 -37.06 23.61 41.66
C ASN A 36 -36.75 23.57 40.15
N SER A 37 -36.71 24.72 39.48
CA SER A 37 -36.37 24.79 38.06
C SER A 37 -34.88 24.47 37.78
N GLU A 38 -33.99 24.87 38.69
CA GLU A 38 -32.57 24.55 38.66
C GLU A 38 -32.34 23.05 38.90
N MET A 39 -33.01 22.47 39.89
CA MET A 39 -32.98 21.02 40.17
C MET A 39 -33.42 20.20 38.96
N ASN A 40 -34.50 20.61 38.29
CA ASN A 40 -34.99 19.98 37.06
C ASN A 40 -34.02 20.13 35.88
N THR A 41 -33.25 21.21 35.85
CA THR A 41 -32.23 21.43 34.81
C THR A 41 -30.98 20.60 35.08
N LEU A 42 -30.57 20.48 36.34
CA LEU A 42 -29.49 19.59 36.77
C LEU A 42 -29.82 18.12 36.50
N GLY A 43 -31.04 17.66 36.79
CA GLY A 43 -31.46 16.29 36.49
C GLY A 43 -31.41 15.97 35.00
N ARG A 44 -31.82 16.91 34.14
CA ARG A 44 -31.70 16.76 32.68
C ARG A 44 -30.24 16.68 32.23
N ARG A 45 -29.36 17.52 32.77
CA ARG A 45 -27.92 17.49 32.47
C ARG A 45 -27.25 16.21 32.94
N LEU A 46 -27.60 15.73 34.13
CA LEU A 46 -27.10 14.47 34.67
C LEU A 46 -27.47 13.30 33.75
N ARG A 47 -28.74 13.23 33.32
CA ARG A 47 -29.21 12.20 32.39
C ARG A 47 -28.47 12.23 31.04
N LEU A 48 -28.22 13.42 30.49
CA LEU A 48 -27.43 13.57 29.27
C LEU A 48 -25.98 13.12 29.45
N LEU A 49 -25.38 13.42 30.62
CA LEU A 49 -24.04 12.93 30.95
C LEU A 49 -24.01 11.41 31.08
N GLU A 50 -24.98 10.81 31.76
CA GLU A 50 -25.09 9.35 31.90
C GLU A 50 -25.23 8.66 30.53
N GLU A 51 -26.06 9.23 29.65
CA GLU A 51 -26.20 8.75 28.28
C GLU A 51 -24.91 8.92 27.48
N GLY A 52 -24.22 10.05 27.63
CA GLY A 52 -22.90 10.30 27.03
C GLY A 52 -21.84 9.31 27.51
N PHE A 53 -21.78 9.03 28.81
CA PHE A 53 -20.88 8.03 29.40
C PHE A 53 -21.18 6.62 28.91
N SER A 54 -22.47 6.26 28.80
CA SER A 54 -22.90 4.97 28.24
C SER A 54 -22.44 4.82 26.79
N ASN A 55 -22.60 5.86 25.97
CA ASN A 55 -22.17 5.88 24.58
C ASN A 55 -20.64 5.80 24.45
N LEU A 56 -19.91 6.56 25.27
CA LEU A 56 -18.46 6.52 25.29
C LEU A 56 -17.95 5.13 25.68
N ARG A 57 -18.56 4.49 26.67
CA ARG A 57 -18.23 3.12 27.07
C ARG A 57 -18.43 2.13 25.93
N ARG A 58 -19.55 2.22 25.20
CA ARG A 58 -19.81 1.38 24.02
C ARG A 58 -18.78 1.61 22.92
N PHE A 59 -18.44 2.87 22.64
CA PHE A 59 -17.41 3.22 21.68
C PHE A 59 -16.05 2.62 22.06
N PHE A 60 -15.67 2.69 23.35
CA PHE A 60 -14.45 2.07 23.85
C PHE A 60 -14.46 0.55 23.65
N GLN A 61 -15.55 -0.13 23.97
CA GLN A 61 -15.67 -1.59 23.78
C GLN A 61 -15.47 -1.99 22.31
N VAL A 62 -16.16 -1.32 21.39
CA VAL A 62 -16.03 -1.59 19.95
C VAL A 62 -14.63 -1.24 19.45
N THR A 63 -14.01 -0.18 19.97
CA THR A 63 -12.65 0.20 19.62
C THR A 63 -11.64 -0.83 20.10
N GLU A 64 -11.79 -1.33 21.32
CA GLU A 64 -10.96 -2.39 21.90
C GLU A 64 -11.07 -3.67 21.09
N GLU A 65 -12.29 -4.12 20.78
CA GLU A 65 -12.52 -5.28 19.92
C GLU A 65 -11.88 -5.12 18.54
N ASN A 66 -12.03 -3.94 17.92
CA ASN A 66 -11.39 -3.64 16.65
C ASN A 66 -9.86 -3.66 16.73
N ILE A 67 -9.27 -3.07 17.78
CA ILE A 67 -7.82 -3.07 17.98
C ILE A 67 -7.31 -4.49 18.16
N ILE A 68 -7.98 -5.33 18.95
CA ILE A 68 -7.63 -6.73 19.15
C ILE A 68 -7.71 -7.50 17.83
N ALA A 69 -8.79 -7.33 17.07
CA ALA A 69 -8.97 -7.98 15.78
C ALA A 69 -7.88 -7.57 14.78
N LYS A 70 -7.57 -6.27 14.69
CA LYS A 70 -6.50 -5.75 13.83
C LYS A 70 -5.12 -6.22 14.25
N ASN A 71 -4.83 -6.24 15.55
CA ASN A 71 -3.56 -6.75 16.07
C ASN A 71 -3.38 -8.24 15.74
N LYS A 72 -4.44 -9.05 15.89
CA LYS A 72 -4.41 -10.47 15.49
C LYS A 72 -4.16 -10.64 13.99
N HIS A 73 -4.82 -9.84 13.15
CA HIS A 73 -4.60 -9.84 11.70
C HIS A 73 -3.17 -9.49 11.34
N TYR A 74 -2.63 -8.37 11.86
CA TYR A 74 -1.25 -7.95 11.62
C TYR A 74 -0.24 -8.98 12.14
N SER A 75 -0.50 -9.58 13.30
CA SER A 75 0.34 -10.65 13.84
C SER A 75 0.39 -11.87 12.91
N ALA A 76 -0.72 -12.19 12.23
CA ALA A 76 -0.76 -13.26 11.24
C ALA A 76 -0.01 -12.86 9.96
N GLU A 77 -0.25 -11.66 9.42
CA GLU A 77 0.45 -11.15 8.25
C GLU A 77 1.95 -11.08 8.45
N ILE A 78 2.42 -10.58 9.61
CA ILE A 78 3.85 -10.54 9.95
C ILE A 78 4.46 -11.94 9.96
N LYS A 79 3.74 -12.94 10.47
CA LYS A 79 4.21 -14.34 10.45
C LYS A 79 4.32 -14.88 9.03
N THR A 80 3.32 -14.61 8.19
CA THR A 80 3.35 -15.00 6.78
C THR A 80 4.51 -14.33 6.05
N VAL A 81 4.64 -13.00 6.15
CA VAL A 81 5.75 -12.25 5.54
C VAL A 81 7.11 -12.75 6.03
N THR A 82 7.24 -13.07 7.32
CA THR A 82 8.47 -13.63 7.87
C THR A 82 8.78 -15.00 7.25
N SER A 83 7.75 -15.85 7.08
CA SER A 83 7.89 -17.13 6.38
C SER A 83 8.35 -16.93 4.93
N ASP A 84 7.70 -16.05 4.19
CA ASP A 84 8.03 -15.75 2.80
C ASP A 84 9.47 -15.23 2.66
N ILE A 85 9.93 -14.38 3.60
CA ILE A 85 11.32 -13.90 3.65
C ILE A 85 12.30 -15.06 3.87
N THR A 86 11.97 -16.02 4.72
CA THR A 86 12.84 -17.18 4.94
C THR A 86 12.90 -18.10 3.71
N GLU A 87 11.80 -18.24 3.00
CA GLU A 87 11.73 -19.01 1.74
C GLU A 87 12.53 -18.32 0.64
N LEU A 88 12.34 -17.00 0.44
CA LEU A 88 13.14 -16.21 -0.50
C LEU A 88 14.64 -16.29 -0.21
N ARG A 89 15.03 -16.26 1.07
CA ARG A 89 16.44 -16.42 1.46
C ARG A 89 16.99 -17.79 1.02
N LYS A 90 16.19 -18.85 1.11
CA LYS A 90 16.56 -20.19 0.66
C LYS A 90 16.68 -20.24 -0.87
N GLU A 91 15.71 -19.69 -1.59
CA GLU A 91 15.75 -19.61 -3.06
C GLU A 91 16.96 -18.83 -3.58
N ILE A 92 17.32 -17.72 -2.94
CA ILE A 92 18.52 -16.94 -3.29
C ILE A 92 19.79 -17.77 -3.08
N GLN A 93 19.86 -18.56 -2.01
CA GLN A 93 21.01 -19.43 -1.76
C GLN A 93 21.10 -20.53 -2.82
N GLU A 94 19.98 -21.16 -3.18
CA GLU A 94 19.93 -22.16 -4.25
C GLU A 94 20.31 -21.57 -5.62
N LEU A 95 19.87 -20.34 -5.93
CA LEU A 95 20.25 -19.63 -7.15
C LEU A 95 21.75 -19.34 -7.18
N LYS A 96 22.33 -18.90 -6.06
CA LYS A 96 23.77 -18.68 -5.92
C LYS A 96 24.55 -19.98 -6.18
N ASP A 97 24.09 -21.10 -5.64
CA ASP A 97 24.75 -22.39 -5.83
C ASP A 97 24.66 -22.86 -7.30
N LYS A 98 23.51 -22.66 -7.95
CA LYS A 98 23.34 -22.91 -9.40
C LYS A 98 24.24 -22.01 -10.25
N MET A 99 24.38 -20.73 -9.90
CA MET A 99 25.30 -19.82 -10.59
C MET A 99 26.75 -20.27 -10.44
N LEU A 100 27.17 -20.70 -9.26
CA LEU A 100 28.51 -21.25 -9.05
C LEU A 100 28.75 -22.52 -9.87
N LEU A 101 27.73 -23.37 -10.02
CA LEU A 101 27.80 -24.55 -10.88
C LEU A 101 27.97 -24.14 -12.34
N ILE A 102 27.19 -23.18 -12.84
CA ILE A 102 27.34 -22.64 -14.20
C ILE A 102 28.76 -22.09 -14.41
N ILE A 103 29.31 -21.36 -13.44
CA ILE A 103 30.68 -20.84 -13.52
C ILE A 103 31.70 -21.98 -13.64
N LYS A 104 31.54 -23.07 -12.87
CA LYS A 104 32.42 -24.25 -12.95
C LYS A 104 32.32 -24.97 -14.29
N GLU A 105 31.11 -25.14 -14.80
CA GLU A 105 30.88 -25.73 -16.14
C GLU A 105 31.51 -24.85 -17.23
N LEU A 106 31.35 -23.52 -17.15
CA LEU A 106 31.99 -22.59 -18.08
C LEU A 106 33.52 -22.61 -18.02
N GLN A 107 34.12 -22.92 -16.87
CA GLN A 107 35.57 -23.13 -16.74
C GLN A 107 36.02 -24.47 -17.33
N THR A 108 35.15 -25.48 -17.31
CA THR A 108 35.44 -26.85 -17.80
C THR A 108 35.21 -26.96 -19.31
N VAL A 109 34.33 -26.13 -19.88
CA VAL A 109 34.20 -25.97 -21.33
C VAL A 109 35.50 -25.39 -21.88
N ALA A 110 36.16 -26.16 -22.76
CA ALA A 110 37.40 -25.75 -23.43
C ALA A 110 37.23 -24.36 -24.06
N ARG A 111 38.20 -23.48 -23.82
CA ARG A 111 38.14 -22.13 -24.42
C ARG A 111 38.17 -22.29 -25.93
N LYS A 112 37.38 -21.47 -26.66
CA LYS A 112 37.37 -21.51 -28.14
C LYS A 112 38.77 -21.43 -28.74
N ASP A 113 39.69 -20.77 -28.04
CA ASP A 113 41.09 -20.65 -28.44
C ASP A 113 41.85 -21.99 -28.35
N GLU A 114 41.60 -22.80 -27.33
CA GLU A 114 42.20 -24.14 -27.18
C GLU A 114 41.69 -25.09 -28.26
N VAL A 115 40.41 -25.01 -28.60
CA VAL A 115 39.80 -25.80 -29.69
C VAL A 115 40.39 -25.39 -31.05
N LYS A 116 40.57 -24.08 -31.30
CA LYS A 116 41.23 -23.58 -32.51
C LYS A 116 42.70 -24.00 -32.62
N VAL A 117 43.41 -24.03 -31.50
CA VAL A 117 44.80 -24.51 -31.46
C VAL A 117 44.85 -25.99 -31.80
N LEU A 118 43.95 -26.80 -31.23
CA LEU A 118 43.82 -28.22 -31.59
C LEU A 118 43.47 -28.40 -33.07
N GLU A 119 42.54 -27.63 -33.61
CA GLU A 119 42.18 -27.62 -35.03
C GLU A 119 43.39 -27.30 -35.91
N ARG A 120 44.22 -26.33 -35.50
CA ARG A 120 45.47 -25.99 -36.21
C ARG A 120 46.49 -27.12 -36.18
N TYR A 121 46.64 -27.79 -35.03
CA TYR A 121 47.52 -28.95 -34.91
C TYR A 121 47.03 -30.12 -35.72
N ILE A 122 45.72 -30.42 -35.72
CA ILE A 122 45.11 -31.47 -36.55
C ILE A 122 45.30 -31.16 -38.04
N ASN A 123 45.10 -29.91 -38.46
CA ASN A 123 45.32 -29.49 -39.84
C ASN A 123 46.79 -29.59 -40.26
N LEU A 124 47.74 -29.31 -39.35
CA LEU A 124 49.17 -29.49 -39.59
C LEU A 124 49.56 -30.96 -39.65
N TRP A 125 48.89 -31.80 -38.86
CA TRP A 125 49.12 -33.24 -38.83
C TRP A 125 48.43 -34.00 -39.96
N ASN A 126 47.58 -33.34 -40.75
CA ASN A 126 46.93 -33.98 -41.89
C ASN A 126 47.99 -34.37 -42.95
N PRO A 127 48.33 -35.66 -43.06
CA PRO A 127 49.46 -36.11 -43.87
C PRO A 127 49.16 -36.03 -45.38
N VAL A 128 47.93 -35.67 -45.76
CA VAL A 128 47.46 -35.59 -47.15
C VAL A 128 47.97 -34.33 -47.87
N ARG A 129 48.57 -33.35 -47.14
CA ARG A 129 49.09 -32.10 -47.74
C ARG A 129 50.62 -31.99 -47.78
N PHE A 130 51.36 -33.07 -47.53
CA PHE A 130 52.80 -33.08 -47.79
C PHE A 130 53.05 -33.11 -49.30
N VAL A 131 53.14 -31.91 -49.90
CA VAL A 131 53.59 -31.74 -51.27
C VAL A 131 55.08 -32.09 -51.37
N THR A 132 55.41 -32.92 -52.35
CA THR A 132 56.80 -33.23 -52.71
C THR A 132 57.46 -32.02 -53.40
N GLN A 133 58.79 -31.88 -53.32
CA GLN A 133 59.50 -30.73 -53.92
C GLN A 133 59.17 -30.56 -55.42
N ASN A 134 58.98 -31.68 -56.12
CA ASN A 134 58.64 -31.70 -57.54
C ASN A 134 57.25 -31.09 -57.84
N GLU A 135 56.28 -31.26 -56.93
CA GLU A 135 54.94 -30.68 -57.09
C GLU A 135 54.95 -29.17 -56.83
N ILE A 136 55.83 -28.70 -55.95
CA ILE A 136 56.01 -27.26 -55.66
C ILE A 136 56.59 -26.54 -56.87
N ASP A 137 57.63 -27.10 -57.50
CA ASP A 137 58.26 -26.51 -58.69
C ASP A 137 57.30 -26.45 -59.88
N GLY A 138 56.43 -27.46 -60.04
CA GLY A 138 55.36 -27.45 -61.04
C GLY A 138 54.34 -26.32 -60.83
N ILE A 139 53.89 -26.12 -59.59
CA ILE A 139 52.94 -25.05 -59.23
C ILE A 139 53.58 -23.67 -59.43
N ILE A 140 54.86 -23.49 -59.07
CA ILE A 140 55.57 -22.22 -59.24
C ILE A 140 55.70 -21.86 -60.71
N ASN A 141 56.08 -22.81 -61.57
CA ASN A 141 56.20 -22.58 -63.00
C ASN A 141 54.84 -22.24 -63.63
N GLU A 142 53.76 -22.91 -63.24
CA GLU A 142 52.41 -22.60 -63.72
C GLU A 142 51.95 -21.17 -63.32
N VAL A 143 52.29 -20.75 -62.10
CA VAL A 143 51.99 -19.39 -61.61
C VAL A 143 52.83 -18.33 -62.33
N LEU A 144 54.09 -18.62 -62.64
CA LEU A 144 54.98 -17.72 -63.39
C LEU A 144 54.53 -17.57 -64.85
N GLU A 145 54.14 -18.66 -65.51
CA GLU A 145 53.59 -18.63 -66.87
C GLU A 145 52.27 -17.85 -66.95
N LYS A 146 51.34 -18.07 -66.01
CA LYS A 146 50.10 -17.28 -65.92
C LYS A 146 50.35 -15.80 -65.68
N LYS A 147 51.39 -15.43 -64.93
CA LYS A 147 51.77 -14.01 -64.71
C LYS A 147 52.40 -13.38 -65.96
N SER A 148 53.17 -14.15 -66.73
CA SER A 148 53.75 -13.71 -67.99
C SER A 148 52.66 -13.44 -69.04
N ASN A 149 51.67 -14.34 -69.15
CA ASN A 149 50.55 -14.21 -70.08
C ASN A 149 49.53 -13.11 -69.71
N ARG A 150 49.55 -12.60 -68.47
CA ARG A 150 48.65 -11.51 -68.02
C ARG A 150 49.27 -10.11 -68.21
N LYS A 151 50.49 -10.02 -68.76
CA LYS A 151 51.18 -8.76 -69.11
C LYS A 151 51.17 -8.44 -70.61
N VAL A 152 50.31 -9.11 -71.39
CA VAL A 152 50.01 -8.77 -72.79
C VAL A 152 48.64 -8.13 -72.87
#